data_AF-A0A833SS33-F1
#
_entry.id   AF-A0A833SS33-F1
#
_cell.length_a   1.000
_cell.length_b   1.000
_cell.length_c   1.000
_cell.angle_alpha   90.00
_cell.angle_beta   90.00
_cell.angle_gamma   90.00
#
_symmetry.space_group_name_H-M   'P 1'
#
loop_
_entity.id
_entity.type
_entity.pdbx_description
1 polymer ?
#
loop_
_entity_poly.entity_id
_entity_poly.type
_entity_poly.pdbx_seq_one_letter_code
_entity_poly.pdbx_strand_id
1 'polypeptide(L)'
;MGVLRSRLVYAVAVCAALCLSTTPESEAYKMFQKKVPNGGNVPGVEAIGHERAGGGPNNDFGLDFIEAMFKWNKKFCEKDSDGDGQTNGQELGDPCCEFEFRANEKVRWTEGVSHPGDPELKSDPKLWEGIVCGADAVEPVVTEELEPEATEAEAAEPEVAEEKVETVMQAAVQDELGTQQETKLAAGAPALHASVMMSAIALTVMAIYVVVMRSGRRSRSLPIFRQKRRGPV
;
A
#
# COMPACT_ATOMS: atom_id res chain seq x y z
N MET A 1 -2.29 -29.63 45.68
CA MET A 1 -1.31 -28.96 44.79
C MET A 1 -1.52 -29.24 43.29
N GLY A 2 -1.45 -30.48 42.80
CA GLY A 2 -1.47 -30.76 41.34
C GLY A 2 -2.64 -30.16 40.54
N VAL A 3 -3.87 -30.26 41.04
CA VAL A 3 -5.08 -29.71 40.37
C VAL A 3 -5.00 -28.20 40.13
N LEU A 4 -4.40 -27.45 41.07
CA LEU A 4 -4.27 -25.99 40.97
C LEU A 4 -3.28 -25.59 39.86
N ARG A 5 -2.16 -26.32 39.74
CA ARG A 5 -1.20 -26.14 38.64
C ARG A 5 -1.83 -26.48 37.28
N SER A 6 -2.64 -27.53 37.21
CA SER A 6 -3.35 -27.91 35.98
C SER A 6 -4.32 -26.81 35.51
N ARG A 7 -5.12 -26.23 36.43
CA ARG A 7 -6.01 -25.10 36.12
C ARG A 7 -5.25 -23.85 35.66
N LEU A 8 -4.11 -23.54 36.28
CA LEU A 8 -3.28 -22.39 35.89
C LEU A 8 -2.71 -22.55 34.46
N VAL A 9 -2.19 -23.74 34.13
CA VAL A 9 -1.70 -24.04 32.77
C VAL A 9 -2.84 -23.96 31.73
N TYR A 10 -4.04 -24.44 32.07
CA TYR A 10 -5.19 -24.37 31.17
C TYR A 10 -5.64 -22.91 30.94
N ALA A 11 -5.67 -22.08 31.99
CA ALA A 11 -5.99 -20.66 31.88
C ALA A 11 -4.97 -19.91 31.02
N VAL A 12 -3.66 -20.12 31.24
CA VAL A 12 -2.60 -19.50 30.42
C VAL A 12 -2.70 -19.93 28.95
N ALA A 13 -2.99 -21.21 28.67
CA ALA A 13 -3.17 -21.70 27.31
C ALA A 13 -4.40 -21.09 26.61
N VAL A 14 -5.52 -20.91 27.32
CA VAL A 14 -6.73 -20.26 26.79
C VAL A 14 -6.49 -18.78 26.54
N CYS A 15 -5.84 -18.05 27.46
CA CYS A 15 -5.48 -16.65 27.24
C CYS A 15 -4.50 -16.48 26.06
N ALA A 16 -3.51 -17.36 25.92
CA ALA A 16 -2.59 -17.34 24.79
C ALA A 16 -3.32 -17.57 23.45
N ALA A 17 -4.28 -18.50 23.40
CA ALA A 17 -5.09 -18.73 22.21
C ALA A 17 -5.96 -17.51 21.83
N LEU A 18 -6.58 -16.85 22.82
CA LEU A 18 -7.37 -15.63 22.62
C LEU A 18 -6.53 -14.44 22.12
N CYS A 19 -5.27 -14.32 22.57
CA CYS A 19 -4.35 -13.30 22.08
C CYS A 19 -3.80 -13.57 20.67
N LEU A 20 -4.01 -14.78 20.10
CA LEU A 20 -3.60 -15.12 18.73
C LEU A 20 -4.73 -14.92 17.69
N SER A 21 -5.96 -14.67 18.13
CA SER A 21 -7.13 -14.49 17.24
C SER A 21 -7.39 -13.05 16.76
N THR A 22 -6.57 -12.07 17.16
CA THR A 22 -6.67 -10.69 16.67
C THR A 22 -5.80 -10.49 15.43
N THR A 23 -6.37 -10.64 14.22
CA THR A 23 -5.64 -10.36 12.98
C THR A 23 -5.45 -8.84 12.77
N PRO A 24 -4.22 -8.35 12.51
CA PRO A 24 -3.95 -6.92 12.29
C PRO A 24 -4.23 -6.53 10.84
N GLU A 25 -5.43 -6.86 10.35
CA GLU A 25 -5.75 -6.96 8.92
C GLU A 25 -6.02 -5.62 8.23
N SER A 26 -6.36 -4.57 9.00
CA SER A 26 -6.82 -3.27 8.47
C SER A 26 -5.71 -2.24 8.18
N GLU A 27 -4.56 -2.30 8.86
CA GLU A 27 -3.50 -1.28 8.70
C GLU A 27 -2.63 -1.48 7.44
N ALA A 28 -2.58 -2.70 6.89
CA ALA A 28 -1.83 -2.98 5.67
C ALA A 28 -2.44 -2.28 4.45
N TYR A 29 -3.78 -2.38 4.28
CA TYR A 29 -4.47 -1.83 3.12
C TYR A 29 -4.53 -0.29 3.12
N LYS A 30 -4.55 0.36 4.29
CA LYS A 30 -4.41 1.82 4.44
C LYS A 30 -3.11 2.38 3.87
N MET A 31 -2.09 1.55 3.61
CA MET A 31 -0.88 2.00 2.91
C MET A 31 -1.15 2.38 1.45
N PHE A 32 -2.15 1.79 0.79
CA PHE A 32 -2.50 2.11 -0.59
C PHE A 32 -3.23 3.46 -0.69
N GLN A 33 -4.11 3.78 0.26
CA GLN A 33 -4.75 5.10 0.38
C GLN A 33 -3.72 6.23 0.55
N LYS A 34 -2.65 5.98 1.31
CA LYS A 34 -1.56 6.96 1.54
C LYS A 34 -0.61 7.14 0.34
N LYS A 35 -0.69 6.26 -0.66
CA LYS A 35 0.14 6.31 -1.88
C LYS A 35 -0.47 7.16 -3.00
N VAL A 36 -1.68 7.69 -2.81
CA VAL A 36 -2.36 8.63 -3.70
C VAL A 36 -2.74 9.87 -2.90
N PRO A 37 -2.81 11.08 -3.51
CA PRO A 37 -3.27 12.28 -2.82
C PRO A 37 -4.71 12.09 -2.34
N ASN A 38 -5.06 12.66 -1.18
CA ASN A 38 -6.39 12.60 -0.55
C ASN A 38 -7.08 11.21 -0.46
N GLY A 39 -6.37 10.08 -0.67
CA GLY A 39 -6.97 8.74 -0.84
C GLY A 39 -7.67 8.11 0.38
N GLY A 40 -7.69 8.82 1.51
CA GLY A 40 -8.48 8.50 2.71
C GLY A 40 -9.36 9.67 3.20
N ASN A 41 -9.58 10.68 2.35
CA ASN A 41 -10.35 11.90 2.61
C ASN A 41 -11.52 12.09 1.62
N VAL A 42 -11.70 11.18 0.66
CA VAL A 42 -12.84 11.21 -0.27
C VAL A 42 -14.15 10.90 0.49
N PRO A 43 -15.20 11.75 0.37
CA PRO A 43 -16.42 11.62 1.17
C PRO A 43 -17.12 10.26 1.02
N GLY A 44 -17.33 9.56 2.14
CA GLY A 44 -18.09 8.30 2.19
C GLY A 44 -17.33 7.04 1.70
N VAL A 45 -16.05 7.17 1.33
CA VAL A 45 -15.27 6.11 0.69
C VAL A 45 -14.14 5.63 1.60
N GLU A 46 -14.25 4.41 2.15
CA GLU A 46 -13.16 3.79 2.93
C GLU A 46 -12.13 3.03 2.06
N ALA A 47 -12.38 2.84 0.76
CA ALA A 47 -11.61 1.97 -0.12
C ALA A 47 -11.63 2.40 -1.60
N ILE A 48 -11.09 3.60 -1.89
CA ILE A 48 -11.12 4.31 -3.18
C ILE A 48 -10.81 3.50 -4.47
N GLY A 49 -10.02 2.42 -4.37
CA GLY A 49 -9.72 1.54 -5.51
C GLY A 49 -10.72 0.40 -5.73
N HIS A 50 -11.97 0.50 -5.24
CA HIS A 50 -12.94 -0.60 -5.23
C HIS A 50 -14.39 -0.14 -5.48
N GLU A 51 -15.21 -1.02 -6.06
CA GLU A 51 -16.66 -0.82 -6.31
C GLU A 51 -17.53 -0.47 -5.08
N ARG A 52 -16.97 -0.54 -3.87
CA ARG A 52 -17.72 -0.49 -2.61
C ARG A 52 -16.89 0.22 -1.54
N ALA A 53 -17.54 1.07 -0.75
CA ALA A 53 -16.89 1.85 0.30
C ALA A 53 -15.97 1.02 1.21
N GLY A 54 -16.38 -0.18 1.65
CA GLY A 54 -15.59 -1.08 2.51
C GLY A 54 -14.68 -2.09 1.78
N GLY A 55 -14.47 -1.93 0.46
CA GLY A 55 -13.70 -2.83 -0.39
C GLY A 55 -14.54 -3.90 -1.12
N GLY A 56 -13.96 -4.46 -2.19
CA GLY A 56 -14.63 -5.40 -3.10
C GLY A 56 -13.75 -5.76 -4.30
N PRO A 57 -14.33 -6.04 -5.48
CA PRO A 57 -13.61 -5.95 -6.75
C PRO A 57 -13.03 -4.54 -6.94
N ASN A 58 -12.04 -4.40 -7.82
CA ASN A 58 -11.49 -3.09 -8.17
C ASN A 58 -12.44 -2.35 -9.13
N ASN A 59 -12.62 -1.05 -8.91
CA ASN A 59 -13.12 -0.13 -9.93
C ASN A 59 -11.98 0.20 -10.92
N ASP A 60 -12.27 0.94 -12.00
CA ASP A 60 -11.29 1.22 -13.04
C ASP A 60 -10.09 2.03 -12.52
N PHE A 61 -10.29 2.98 -11.60
CA PHE A 61 -9.20 3.62 -10.83
C PHE A 61 -8.29 2.62 -10.12
N GLY A 62 -8.87 1.61 -9.47
CA GLY A 62 -8.14 0.54 -8.80
C GLY A 62 -7.34 -0.34 -9.77
N LEU A 63 -7.90 -0.63 -10.95
CA LEU A 63 -7.21 -1.36 -12.02
C LEU A 63 -6.06 -0.54 -12.60
N ASP A 64 -6.26 0.77 -12.79
CA ASP A 64 -5.24 1.69 -13.26
C ASP A 64 -4.13 1.92 -12.23
N PHE A 65 -4.46 1.93 -10.95
CA PHE A 65 -3.47 1.99 -9.87
C PHE A 65 -2.64 0.71 -9.81
N ILE A 66 -3.20 -0.44 -10.22
CA ILE A 66 -2.46 -1.70 -10.40
C ILE A 66 -1.56 -1.61 -11.65
N GLU A 67 -2.03 -1.05 -12.78
CA GLU A 67 -1.22 -0.78 -13.98
C GLU A 67 -0.02 0.12 -13.64
N ALA A 68 -0.27 1.15 -12.83
CA ALA A 68 0.71 2.08 -12.26
C ALA A 68 1.67 1.47 -11.21
N MET A 69 1.63 0.15 -10.98
CA MET A 69 2.42 -0.57 -9.98
C MET A 69 2.26 -0.02 -8.54
N PHE A 70 1.06 0.48 -8.21
CA PHE A 70 0.72 1.15 -6.96
C PHE A 70 1.58 2.39 -6.67
N LYS A 71 1.82 3.22 -7.68
CA LYS A 71 2.51 4.51 -7.57
C LYS A 71 1.66 5.63 -8.14
N TRP A 72 1.46 6.70 -7.39
CA TRP A 72 1.14 7.99 -8.00
C TRP A 72 2.31 8.37 -8.92
N ASN A 73 2.02 8.51 -10.20
CA ASN A 73 2.97 8.87 -11.23
C ASN A 73 2.21 9.65 -12.32
N LYS A 74 2.93 10.44 -13.10
CA LYS A 74 2.32 11.38 -14.04
C LYS A 74 1.28 10.73 -14.98
N LYS A 75 1.55 9.55 -15.58
CA LYS A 75 0.58 8.85 -16.44
C LYS A 75 -0.71 8.48 -15.70
N PHE A 76 -0.62 8.06 -14.43
CA PHE A 76 -1.79 7.66 -13.64
C PHE A 76 -2.58 8.88 -13.13
N CYS A 77 -1.88 9.95 -12.77
CA CYS A 77 -2.49 11.21 -12.32
C CYS A 77 -3.18 11.98 -13.47
N GLU A 78 -2.59 12.00 -14.66
CA GLU A 78 -3.20 12.61 -15.87
C GLU A 78 -4.29 11.73 -16.52
N LYS A 79 -4.56 10.54 -15.99
CA LYS A 79 -5.60 9.66 -16.53
C LYS A 79 -6.97 10.05 -16.01
N ASP A 80 -7.94 10.07 -16.92
CA ASP A 80 -9.38 9.93 -16.65
C ASP A 80 -9.66 8.42 -16.52
N SER A 81 -10.02 7.95 -15.32
CA SER A 81 -10.11 6.51 -15.01
C SER A 81 -11.52 5.93 -15.15
N ASP A 82 -12.58 6.71 -14.97
CA ASP A 82 -13.98 6.29 -15.15
C ASP A 82 -14.68 6.90 -16.38
N GLY A 83 -13.99 7.76 -17.13
CA GLY A 83 -14.45 8.32 -18.42
C GLY A 83 -15.32 9.57 -18.26
N ASP A 84 -15.15 10.30 -17.17
CA ASP A 84 -16.04 11.38 -16.76
C ASP A 84 -15.65 12.77 -17.28
N GLY A 85 -14.42 12.92 -17.80
CA GLY A 85 -13.83 14.15 -18.33
C GLY A 85 -12.88 14.91 -17.38
N GLN A 86 -12.74 14.48 -16.13
CA GLN A 86 -11.73 14.95 -15.18
C GLN A 86 -10.49 14.03 -15.21
N THR A 87 -9.38 14.46 -14.61
CA THR A 87 -8.26 13.57 -14.30
C THR A 87 -8.25 13.15 -12.84
N ASN A 88 -7.71 11.97 -12.56
CA ASN A 88 -7.39 11.48 -11.22
C ASN A 88 -6.67 12.54 -10.36
N GLY A 89 -5.79 13.33 -10.99
CA GLY A 89 -5.12 14.48 -10.39
C GLY A 89 -6.06 15.62 -9.98
N GLN A 90 -6.97 16.04 -10.86
CA GLN A 90 -7.97 17.05 -10.51
C GLN A 90 -8.83 16.56 -9.34
N GLU A 91 -9.41 15.37 -9.43
CA GLU A 91 -10.34 14.87 -8.43
C GLU A 91 -9.74 14.66 -7.04
N LEU A 92 -8.47 14.26 -6.98
CA LEU A 92 -7.76 14.02 -5.72
C LEU A 92 -6.90 15.20 -5.27
N GLY A 93 -7.03 16.38 -5.89
CA GLY A 93 -6.38 17.62 -5.44
C GLY A 93 -4.89 17.71 -5.76
N ASP A 94 -4.42 17.02 -6.79
CA ASP A 94 -3.09 17.14 -7.38
C ASP A 94 -3.16 17.29 -8.92
N PRO A 95 -3.76 18.38 -9.44
CA PRO A 95 -3.95 18.58 -10.89
C PRO A 95 -2.62 18.76 -11.65
N CYS A 96 -1.51 18.98 -10.95
CA CYS A 96 -0.18 19.13 -11.52
C CYS A 96 0.69 17.86 -11.45
N CYS A 97 0.18 16.79 -10.83
CA CYS A 97 0.90 15.52 -10.66
C CYS A 97 2.23 15.67 -9.90
N GLU A 98 2.21 16.52 -8.87
CA GLU A 98 3.34 16.88 -8.01
C GLU A 98 3.44 15.98 -6.76
N PHE A 99 2.38 15.26 -6.40
CA PHE A 99 2.36 14.41 -5.20
C PHE A 99 3.33 13.23 -5.35
N GLU A 100 4.27 13.12 -4.41
CA GLU A 100 5.16 11.96 -4.31
C GLU A 100 5.16 11.40 -2.88
N PHE A 101 4.63 10.19 -2.71
CA PHE A 101 4.56 9.51 -1.42
C PHE A 101 5.94 9.41 -0.75
N ARG A 102 6.04 9.96 0.47
CA ARG A 102 7.25 10.12 1.31
C ARG A 102 8.34 11.07 0.80
N ALA A 103 8.08 11.86 -0.26
CA ALA A 103 9.02 12.85 -0.77
C ALA A 103 8.40 14.25 -0.90
N ASN A 104 7.22 14.34 -1.54
CA ASN A 104 6.44 15.57 -1.68
C ASN A 104 4.94 15.25 -1.50
N GLU A 105 4.51 14.94 -0.28
CA GLU A 105 3.10 14.67 0.06
C GLU A 105 2.24 15.96 0.11
N LYS A 106 2.41 16.86 -0.89
CA LYS A 106 1.62 18.07 -1.06
C LYS A 106 0.43 17.80 -1.97
N VAL A 107 -0.66 18.48 -1.67
CA VAL A 107 -1.87 18.58 -2.50
C VAL A 107 -2.25 20.05 -2.62
N ARG A 108 -2.87 20.43 -3.74
CA ARG A 108 -3.36 21.79 -4.00
C ARG A 108 -4.65 22.08 -3.22
N TRP A 109 -5.48 21.07 -2.95
CA TRP A 109 -6.63 21.13 -2.02
C TRP A 109 -6.88 19.80 -1.30
N THR A 110 -7.70 19.86 -0.25
CA THR A 110 -8.20 18.69 0.51
C THR A 110 -9.72 18.66 0.61
N GLU A 111 -10.39 19.80 0.45
CA GLU A 111 -11.85 19.91 0.42
C GLU A 111 -12.34 20.00 -1.03
N GLY A 112 -13.53 19.48 -1.32
CA GLY A 112 -14.06 19.46 -2.69
C GLY A 112 -13.50 18.35 -3.59
N VAL A 113 -12.76 17.38 -3.03
CA VAL A 113 -12.30 16.17 -3.73
C VAL A 113 -13.44 15.19 -4.02
N SER A 114 -13.31 14.43 -5.10
CA SER A 114 -14.31 13.47 -5.60
C SER A 114 -13.75 12.04 -5.72
N HIS A 115 -14.49 11.14 -6.36
CA HIS A 115 -14.19 9.71 -6.39
C HIS A 115 -13.87 9.24 -7.82
N PRO A 116 -12.59 9.06 -8.19
CA PRO A 116 -12.12 8.86 -9.58
C PRO A 116 -12.42 7.48 -10.19
N GLY A 117 -13.42 6.79 -9.66
CA GLY A 117 -13.93 5.51 -10.12
C GLY A 117 -15.45 5.41 -9.94
N ASP A 118 -16.16 6.54 -10.02
CA ASP A 118 -17.62 6.71 -10.02
C ASP A 118 -17.98 8.02 -10.75
N PRO A 119 -18.35 7.98 -12.05
CA PRO A 119 -18.47 9.16 -12.91
C PRO A 119 -19.69 10.05 -12.61
N GLU A 120 -20.51 9.69 -11.61
CA GLU A 120 -21.55 10.57 -11.05
C GLU A 120 -20.98 11.54 -9.98
N LEU A 121 -19.78 11.30 -9.45
CA LEU A 121 -19.18 12.06 -8.36
C LEU A 121 -18.02 12.94 -8.86
N LYS A 122 -18.28 14.23 -9.09
CA LYS A 122 -17.31 15.18 -9.66
C LYS A 122 -16.84 16.25 -8.68
N SER A 123 -15.63 16.76 -8.89
CA SER A 123 -15.09 17.96 -8.23
C SER A 123 -15.58 19.24 -8.94
N ASP A 124 -15.56 20.41 -8.28
CA ASP A 124 -15.87 21.69 -8.95
C ASP A 124 -14.67 22.14 -9.80
N PRO A 125 -14.80 22.32 -11.14
CA PRO A 125 -13.69 22.74 -11.99
C PRO A 125 -12.98 24.03 -11.58
N LYS A 126 -13.66 24.90 -10.82
CA LYS A 126 -13.08 26.12 -10.23
C LYS A 126 -11.89 25.85 -9.30
N LEU A 127 -11.72 24.62 -8.82
CA LEU A 127 -10.55 24.22 -8.03
C LEU A 127 -9.26 24.19 -8.86
N TRP A 128 -9.35 24.07 -10.20
CA TRP A 128 -8.20 24.15 -11.12
C TRP A 128 -8.31 25.23 -12.21
N GLU A 129 -9.40 26.00 -12.27
CA GLU A 129 -9.47 27.20 -13.12
C GLU A 129 -8.28 28.15 -12.82
N GLY A 130 -7.43 28.37 -13.83
CA GLY A 130 -6.23 29.21 -13.72
C GLY A 130 -4.97 28.56 -13.14
N ILE A 131 -4.99 27.27 -12.79
CA ILE A 131 -3.76 26.58 -12.35
C ILE A 131 -2.85 26.30 -13.55
N VAL A 132 -1.62 26.84 -13.49
CA VAL A 132 -0.53 26.54 -14.42
C VAL A 132 0.49 25.62 -13.73
N CYS A 133 0.78 24.47 -14.33
CA CYS A 133 1.65 23.45 -13.77
C CYS A 133 3.04 23.50 -14.42
N GLY A 134 4.07 23.83 -13.65
CA GLY A 134 5.45 23.93 -14.13
C GLY A 134 6.37 24.67 -13.16
N ALA A 135 7.64 24.81 -13.53
CA ALA A 135 8.64 25.56 -12.75
C ALA A 135 8.37 27.08 -12.76
N ASP A 136 7.63 27.57 -13.76
CA ASP A 136 7.25 28.97 -13.95
C ASP A 136 6.03 29.40 -13.12
N ALA A 137 5.59 28.56 -12.17
CA ALA A 137 4.57 28.88 -11.16
C ALA A 137 5.12 29.85 -10.09
N VAL A 138 5.60 31.01 -10.52
CA VAL A 138 5.81 32.19 -9.67
C VAL A 138 4.45 32.71 -9.24
N GLU A 139 4.28 33.03 -7.96
CA GLU A 139 2.99 33.51 -7.44
C GLU A 139 2.53 34.79 -8.17
N PRO A 140 1.23 34.91 -8.52
CA PRO A 140 0.73 36.03 -9.30
C PRO A 140 0.79 37.34 -8.49
N VAL A 141 1.82 38.15 -8.77
CA VAL A 141 1.86 39.55 -8.33
C VAL A 141 0.77 40.30 -9.07
N VAL A 142 -0.29 40.68 -8.35
CA VAL A 142 -1.40 41.45 -8.89
C VAL A 142 -0.91 42.84 -9.33
N THR A 143 -0.97 43.10 -10.63
CA THR A 143 -0.88 44.44 -11.23
C THR A 143 -2.12 44.67 -12.08
N GLU A 144 -2.84 45.77 -11.83
CA GLU A 144 -4.10 46.09 -12.49
C GLU A 144 -3.93 46.32 -14.01
N GLU A 145 -5.02 46.08 -14.75
CA GLU A 145 -5.11 46.21 -16.20
C GLU A 145 -4.97 47.67 -16.68
N LEU A 146 -4.43 47.86 -17.88
CA LEU A 146 -4.75 49.00 -18.75
C LEU A 146 -4.37 48.68 -20.19
N GLU A 147 -5.37 48.46 -21.05
CA GLU A 147 -5.21 48.28 -22.50
C GLU A 147 -4.77 49.59 -23.19
N PRO A 148 -4.29 49.55 -24.46
CA PRO A 148 -5.25 49.63 -25.56
C PRO A 148 -4.93 48.84 -26.85
N GLU A 149 -6.01 48.59 -27.61
CA GLU A 149 -6.16 48.23 -29.03
C GLU A 149 -4.93 48.05 -29.95
N ALA A 150 -4.83 46.83 -30.49
CA ALA A 150 -4.85 46.46 -31.92
C ALA A 150 -4.18 47.35 -33.01
N THR A 151 -3.28 46.72 -33.78
CA THR A 151 -3.18 46.89 -35.26
C THR A 151 -2.89 45.53 -35.93
N GLU A 152 -3.06 45.45 -37.25
CA GLU A 152 -3.33 44.21 -38.02
C GLU A 152 -2.22 43.87 -39.05
N ALA A 153 -2.23 42.61 -39.54
CA ALA A 153 -1.47 42.05 -40.68
C ALA A 153 0.07 41.85 -40.47
N GLU A 154 0.77 41.01 -41.22
CA GLU A 154 0.40 40.16 -42.38
C GLU A 154 1.15 38.80 -42.33
N ALA A 155 0.79 37.82 -43.16
CA ALA A 155 1.31 36.43 -43.10
C ALA A 155 2.35 36.11 -44.19
N ALA A 156 3.35 35.27 -43.87
CA ALA A 156 4.23 34.64 -44.86
C ALA A 156 4.91 33.34 -44.35
N GLU A 157 4.37 32.20 -44.78
CA GLU A 157 5.05 30.90 -44.98
C GLU A 157 4.72 30.42 -46.41
N PRO A 158 5.39 29.42 -47.02
CA PRO A 158 6.43 28.53 -46.48
C PRO A 158 7.71 28.48 -47.37
N GLU A 159 8.64 27.56 -47.07
CA GLU A 159 9.38 26.74 -48.07
C GLU A 159 9.91 25.44 -47.40
N VAL A 160 10.28 24.45 -48.21
CA VAL A 160 10.48 23.04 -47.79
C VAL A 160 11.95 22.62 -47.79
N ALA A 161 12.35 21.78 -46.83
CA ALA A 161 13.51 20.88 -46.99
C ALA A 161 13.34 19.59 -46.19
N GLU A 162 13.29 18.44 -46.87
CA GLU A 162 13.54 17.12 -46.27
C GLU A 162 15.05 16.84 -46.28
N GLU A 163 15.59 16.19 -45.23
CA GLU A 163 16.69 15.24 -45.43
C GLU A 163 16.50 14.01 -44.53
N LYS A 164 16.83 12.84 -45.08
CA LYS A 164 16.63 11.52 -44.47
C LYS A 164 17.94 10.73 -44.56
N VAL A 165 18.68 10.61 -43.45
CA VAL A 165 19.80 9.66 -43.35
C VAL A 165 19.61 8.69 -42.18
N GLU A 166 19.49 7.45 -42.61
CA GLU A 166 19.16 6.20 -41.94
C GLU A 166 20.32 5.61 -41.09
N THR A 167 20.01 4.53 -40.34
CA THR A 167 20.94 3.46 -39.91
C THR A 167 21.62 3.54 -38.54
N VAL A 168 20.96 2.92 -37.56
CA VAL A 168 21.46 1.82 -36.70
C VAL A 168 22.97 1.72 -36.41
N MET A 169 23.31 1.74 -35.12
CA MET A 169 24.30 0.81 -34.55
C MET A 169 23.74 0.13 -33.29
N GLN A 170 23.56 -1.19 -33.38
CA GLN A 170 23.22 -2.07 -32.26
C GLN A 170 24.41 -3.00 -32.00
N ALA A 171 24.86 -3.13 -30.75
CA ALA A 171 26.01 -3.96 -30.39
C ALA A 171 25.73 -4.84 -29.15
N ALA A 172 26.39 -6.00 -29.14
CA ALA A 172 26.36 -7.10 -28.18
C ALA A 172 26.27 -6.69 -26.69
N VAL A 173 25.49 -7.33 -25.80
CA VAL A 173 25.26 -8.78 -25.52
C VAL A 173 26.39 -9.42 -24.69
N GLN A 174 26.04 -9.79 -23.43
CA GLN A 174 26.74 -10.70 -22.51
C GLN A 174 28.13 -10.24 -22.00
N ASP A 175 28.60 -10.57 -20.79
CA ASP A 175 27.99 -11.25 -19.63
C ASP A 175 28.57 -10.60 -18.32
N GLU A 176 28.67 -11.13 -17.09
CA GLU A 176 28.52 -12.49 -16.53
C GLU A 176 27.99 -12.44 -15.07
N LEU A 177 27.89 -13.59 -14.40
CA LEU A 177 27.31 -13.77 -13.06
C LEU A 177 28.35 -13.53 -11.94
N GLY A 178 28.10 -12.59 -11.02
CA GLY A 178 29.06 -12.21 -9.94
C GLY A 178 28.48 -12.31 -8.52
N THR A 179 28.65 -13.44 -7.85
CA THR A 179 28.14 -13.67 -6.47
C THR A 179 29.02 -13.09 -5.35
N GLN A 180 28.36 -12.56 -4.31
CA GLN A 180 28.83 -12.37 -2.93
C GLN A 180 30.07 -11.48 -2.68
N GLN A 181 29.85 -10.33 -2.05
CA GLN A 181 30.58 -10.02 -0.80
C GLN A 181 29.73 -9.14 0.14
N GLU A 182 29.79 -9.43 1.44
CA GLU A 182 29.07 -8.70 2.48
C GLU A 182 29.67 -7.30 2.73
N THR A 183 28.86 -6.25 2.65
CA THR A 183 29.14 -4.94 3.29
C THR A 183 28.15 -4.67 4.41
N LYS A 184 28.69 -4.72 5.63
CA LYS A 184 27.98 -4.72 6.91
C LYS A 184 27.40 -3.33 7.26
N LEU A 185 26.21 -3.00 6.76
CA LEU A 185 25.50 -1.77 7.12
C LEU A 185 24.43 -2.01 8.21
N ALA A 186 24.83 -1.86 9.47
CA ALA A 186 23.96 -2.10 10.63
C ALA A 186 23.14 -0.85 11.03
N ALA A 187 22.04 -0.58 10.32
CA ALA A 187 21.04 0.41 10.73
C ALA A 187 19.63 0.11 10.18
N GLY A 188 18.69 -0.34 11.03
CA GLY A 188 17.26 -0.35 10.73
C GLY A 188 16.56 -1.73 10.70
N ALA A 189 16.31 -2.34 11.88
CA ALA A 189 15.46 -3.53 11.97
C ALA A 189 14.76 -3.75 13.33
N PRO A 190 13.74 -2.95 13.72
CA PRO A 190 12.82 -3.36 14.79
C PRO A 190 11.84 -4.45 14.33
N ALA A 191 11.44 -4.46 13.04
CA ALA A 191 10.37 -5.31 12.52
C ALA A 191 10.77 -6.77 12.28
N LEU A 192 11.96 -7.02 11.69
CA LEU A 192 12.35 -8.38 11.27
C LEU A 192 12.57 -9.33 12.46
N HIS A 193 13.05 -8.82 13.61
CA HIS A 193 13.24 -9.63 14.81
C HIS A 193 11.91 -10.11 15.41
N ALA A 194 10.81 -9.37 15.27
CA ALA A 194 9.50 -9.79 15.80
C ALA A 194 9.00 -11.08 15.13
N SER A 195 9.08 -11.17 13.80
CA SER A 195 8.62 -12.35 13.05
C SER A 195 9.38 -13.63 13.42
N VAL A 196 10.72 -13.56 13.43
CA VAL A 196 11.58 -14.71 13.74
C VAL A 196 11.38 -15.19 15.19
N MET A 197 11.27 -14.25 16.15
CA MET A 197 11.07 -14.60 17.56
C MET A 197 9.70 -15.21 17.82
N MET A 198 8.63 -14.69 17.20
CA MET A 198 7.29 -15.29 17.33
C MET A 198 7.22 -16.69 16.73
N SER A 199 7.89 -16.93 15.59
CA SER A 199 8.03 -18.26 15.00
C SER A 199 8.78 -19.24 15.94
N ALA A 200 9.91 -18.82 16.50
CA ALA A 200 10.67 -19.62 17.46
C ALA A 200 9.87 -19.95 18.74
N ILE A 201 9.08 -19.01 19.25
CA ILE A 201 8.17 -19.22 20.39
C ILE A 201 7.08 -20.23 20.04
N ALA A 202 6.43 -20.11 18.87
CA ALA A 202 5.40 -21.06 18.43
C ALA A 202 5.95 -22.49 18.29
N LEU A 203 7.13 -22.65 17.67
CA LEU A 203 7.79 -23.94 17.48
C LEU A 203 8.23 -24.58 18.80
N THR A 204 8.77 -23.80 19.75
CA THR A 204 9.17 -24.32 21.07
C THR A 204 7.97 -24.72 21.92
N VAL A 205 6.87 -23.94 21.91
CA VAL A 205 5.60 -24.32 22.57
C VAL A 205 5.02 -25.60 21.97
N MET A 206 5.02 -25.76 20.64
CA MET A 206 4.56 -26.98 19.97
C MET A 206 5.44 -28.19 20.32
N ALA A 207 6.76 -28.04 20.39
CA ALA A 207 7.67 -29.11 20.82
C ALA A 207 7.39 -29.55 22.26
N ILE A 208 7.21 -28.59 23.19
CA ILE A 208 6.87 -28.88 24.59
C ILE A 208 5.51 -29.60 24.69
N TYR A 209 4.49 -29.13 23.97
CA TYR A 209 3.17 -29.77 23.94
C TYR A 209 3.25 -31.22 23.45
N VAL A 210 3.99 -31.48 22.37
CA VAL A 210 4.21 -32.83 21.84
C VAL A 210 4.95 -33.73 22.84
N VAL A 211 5.94 -33.22 23.57
CA VAL A 211 6.65 -33.97 24.61
C VAL A 211 5.74 -34.28 25.81
N VAL A 212 4.92 -33.33 26.26
CA VAL A 212 3.94 -33.52 27.35
C VAL A 212 2.87 -34.53 26.96
N MET A 213 2.33 -34.46 25.73
CA MET A 213 1.34 -35.42 25.23
C MET A 213 1.91 -36.83 25.06
N ARG A 214 3.18 -36.97 24.64
CA ARG A 214 3.87 -38.26 24.53
C ARG A 214 4.22 -38.86 25.91
N SER A 215 4.70 -38.06 26.86
CA SER A 215 4.99 -38.54 28.23
C SER A 215 3.71 -38.88 29.00
N GLY A 216 2.64 -38.11 28.83
CA GLY A 216 1.31 -38.39 29.37
C GLY A 216 0.71 -39.71 28.89
N ARG A 217 0.96 -40.12 27.64
CA ARG A 217 0.62 -41.47 27.15
C ARG A 217 1.48 -42.55 27.84
N ARG A 218 2.80 -42.35 27.93
CA ARG A 218 3.75 -43.31 28.54
C ARG A 218 3.48 -43.59 30.03
N SER A 219 3.00 -42.60 30.78
CA SER A 219 2.66 -42.76 32.20
C SER A 219 1.42 -43.65 32.43
N ARG A 220 0.49 -43.71 31.47
CA ARG A 220 -0.75 -44.50 31.56
C ARG A 220 -0.58 -45.98 31.21
N SER A 221 0.61 -46.42 30.82
CA SER A 221 0.91 -47.79 30.38
C SER A 221 1.81 -48.59 31.34
N LEU A 222 1.93 -48.19 32.61
CA LEU A 222 2.66 -48.95 33.64
C LEU A 222 1.74 -49.99 34.30
N PRO A 223 2.06 -51.30 34.26
CA PRO A 223 1.22 -52.34 34.86
C PRO A 223 1.33 -52.33 36.39
N ILE A 224 0.20 -52.11 37.07
CA ILE A 224 0.12 -52.11 38.53
C ILE A 224 0.16 -53.56 39.04
N PHE A 225 1.28 -53.96 39.65
CA PHE A 225 1.41 -55.24 40.35
C PHE A 225 0.48 -55.30 41.57
N ARG A 226 -0.71 -55.89 41.40
CA ARG A 226 -1.73 -55.99 42.45
C ARG A 226 -1.39 -57.10 43.46
N GLN A 227 -0.63 -56.76 44.50
CA GLN A 227 -0.19 -57.68 45.56
C GLN A 227 -1.39 -58.34 46.28
N LYS A 228 -1.70 -59.59 45.92
CA LYS A 228 -2.88 -60.34 46.38
C LYS A 228 -2.66 -60.91 47.78
N ARG A 229 -2.83 -60.08 48.83
CA ARG A 229 -2.95 -60.58 50.22
C ARG A 229 -4.16 -61.52 50.32
N ARG A 230 -3.92 -62.82 50.54
CA ARG A 230 -4.92 -63.76 51.07
C ARG A 230 -4.96 -63.58 52.59
N GLY A 231 -6.12 -63.25 53.14
CA GLY A 231 -6.41 -63.50 54.56
C GLY A 231 -6.94 -64.92 54.75
N PRO A 232 -6.81 -65.53 55.94
CA PRO A 232 -7.35 -66.85 56.23
C PRO A 232 -8.83 -66.78 56.62
N VAL A 233 -9.62 -67.70 56.08
CA VAL A 233 -10.87 -68.28 56.62
C VAL A 233 -10.86 -69.74 56.22
#